data_AF-A0A936VKS6-F1
#
_entry.id   AF-A0A936VKS6-F1
#
_cell.length_a   1.000
_cell.length_b   1.000
_cell.length_c   1.000
_cell.angle_alpha   90.00
_cell.angle_beta   90.00
_cell.angle_gamma   90.00
#
_symmetry.space_group_name_H-M   'P 1'
#
loop_
_entity.id
_entity.type
_entity.pdbx_description
1 polymer ?
#
loop_
_entity_poly.entity_id
_entity_poly.type
_entity_poly.pdbx_seq_one_letter_code
_entity_poly.pdbx_strand_id
1 'polypeptide(L)'
;MNQHEINHLRKLIAAHNDRLRVLEIYAARYGWATPPEVQNEIAAIKATIASIEQQLADGTLASYEQGQAILGTAGTRIAALDRRYLRLGRAGRLGIVLLLLLLVAGAFFALRSLTGSNSEPAARNPATPTAPAYSPTETPTFTPTASVTPTPSATASPPVPRWPIVAAGAALEDGAHVAHTLTLIGGYPAELPQTDDLWIFIKTPSGLYYPQSLHPCAGEATPKQQDRWEMRVGFGQPGASDIGKIFEILVTAATPGISRSIGDTVRDWCQHVSFPGLAELPPGLVVERTVVVIRTAEQFAIPSDISTAQLPGQVVITSPISGTLAPRAPAITGTFADTGTARIWVLVHPINGRWYPQSASACRHIHTQIAGASWSAPAILGGDANAGEPFDIVVALADAEAHAFLDAKQAEWCAAGTAPGLLTIELPPGLTQKAHIRVIRE
;
A
#
# COMPACT_ATOMS: atom_id res chain seq x y z
N MET A 1 16.65 -44.05 -16.68
CA MET A 1 15.60 -43.04 -16.95
C MET A 1 15.61 -42.69 -18.43
N ASN A 2 14.45 -42.65 -19.09
CA ASN A 2 14.31 -42.27 -20.51
C ASN A 2 14.15 -40.74 -20.68
N GLN A 3 14.28 -40.26 -21.92
CA GLN A 3 14.22 -38.81 -22.21
C GLN A 3 12.88 -38.17 -21.84
N HIS A 4 11.79 -38.92 -21.94
CA HIS A 4 10.45 -38.45 -21.58
C HIS A 4 10.33 -38.17 -20.08
N GLU A 5 10.86 -39.07 -19.24
CA GLU A 5 10.92 -38.92 -17.78
C GLU A 5 11.80 -37.75 -17.35
N ILE A 6 12.98 -37.59 -17.96
CA ILE A 6 13.86 -36.44 -17.73
C ILE A 6 13.12 -35.13 -18.02
N ASN A 7 12.42 -35.06 -19.15
CA ASN A 7 11.65 -33.89 -19.54
C ASN A 7 10.49 -33.62 -18.57
N HIS A 8 9.85 -34.66 -18.05
CA HIS A 8 8.78 -34.54 -17.06
C HIS A 8 9.29 -34.01 -15.72
N LEU A 9 10.37 -34.58 -15.17
CA LEU A 9 10.96 -34.13 -13.90
C LEU A 9 11.46 -32.69 -13.98
N ARG A 10 12.03 -32.27 -15.13
CA ARG A 10 12.41 -30.88 -15.36
C ARG A 10 11.22 -29.92 -15.37
N LYS A 11 10.08 -30.34 -15.94
CA LYS A 11 8.83 -29.56 -15.88
C LYS A 11 8.32 -29.43 -14.45
N LEU A 12 8.42 -30.49 -13.64
CA LEU A 12 8.06 -30.44 -12.22
C LEU A 12 8.96 -29.49 -11.42
N ILE A 13 10.28 -29.54 -11.63
CA ILE A 13 11.21 -28.57 -11.03
C ILE A 13 10.84 -27.14 -11.41
N ALA A 14 10.55 -26.88 -12.69
CA ALA A 14 10.13 -25.55 -13.14
C ALA A 14 8.85 -25.08 -12.42
N ALA A 15 7.82 -25.92 -12.33
CA ALA A 15 6.58 -25.59 -11.63
C ALA A 15 6.79 -25.35 -10.12
N HIS A 16 7.65 -26.14 -9.47
CA HIS A 16 8.01 -25.94 -8.06
C HIS A 16 8.80 -24.64 -7.85
N ASN A 17 9.72 -24.30 -8.75
CA ASN A 17 10.45 -23.03 -8.71
C ASN A 17 9.51 -21.82 -8.88
N ASP A 18 8.53 -21.90 -9.78
CA ASP A 18 7.54 -20.84 -9.96
C ASP A 18 6.71 -20.63 -8.68
N ARG A 19 6.24 -21.72 -8.05
CA ARG A 19 5.52 -21.64 -6.77
C ARG A 19 6.41 -21.12 -5.65
N LEU A 20 7.65 -21.61 -5.57
CA LEU A 20 8.62 -21.17 -4.56
C LEU A 20 8.83 -19.66 -4.64
N ARG A 21 9.02 -19.13 -5.85
CA ARG A 21 9.20 -17.70 -6.09
C ARG A 21 8.02 -16.87 -5.58
N VAL A 22 6.78 -17.33 -5.81
CA VAL A 22 5.57 -16.63 -5.31
C VAL A 22 5.54 -16.61 -3.78
N LEU A 23 5.86 -17.74 -3.14
CA LEU A 23 5.86 -17.84 -1.68
C LEU A 23 7.00 -17.05 -1.04
N GLU A 24 8.17 -17.01 -1.67
CA GLU A 24 9.31 -16.20 -1.21
C GLU A 24 9.02 -14.71 -1.33
N ILE A 25 8.35 -14.26 -2.41
CA ILE A 25 7.85 -12.88 -2.53
C ILE A 25 6.82 -12.58 -1.45
N TYR A 26 5.91 -13.51 -1.18
CA TYR A 26 4.91 -13.37 -0.11
C TYR A 26 5.60 -13.25 1.27
N ALA A 27 6.55 -14.14 1.56
CA ALA A 27 7.32 -14.11 2.79
C ALA A 27 8.16 -12.83 2.94
N ALA A 28 8.76 -12.35 1.85
CA ALA A 28 9.50 -11.09 1.82
C ALA A 28 8.58 -9.88 2.07
N ARG A 29 7.37 -9.90 1.51
CA ARG A 29 6.38 -8.83 1.67
C ARG A 29 5.87 -8.71 3.11
N TYR A 30 5.64 -9.83 3.80
CA TYR A 30 5.05 -9.85 5.14
C TYR A 30 6.07 -10.01 6.27
N GLY A 31 7.33 -10.35 5.96
CA GLY A 31 8.41 -10.43 6.94
C GLY A 31 8.06 -11.33 8.12
N TRP A 32 8.10 -10.78 9.33
CA TRP A 32 7.76 -11.49 10.57
C TRP A 32 6.26 -11.82 10.72
N ALA A 33 5.40 -11.14 9.96
CA ALA A 33 3.96 -11.40 9.91
C ALA A 33 3.59 -12.48 8.86
N THR A 34 4.58 -13.10 8.23
CA THR A 34 4.37 -14.23 7.32
C THR A 34 3.75 -15.40 8.09
N PRO A 35 2.58 -15.93 7.69
CA PRO A 35 1.99 -17.09 8.33
C PRO A 35 2.96 -18.27 8.34
N PRO A 36 3.06 -19.03 9.44
CA PRO A 36 4.02 -20.14 9.56
C PRO A 36 3.81 -21.23 8.49
N GLU A 37 2.59 -21.36 7.96
CA GLU A 37 2.25 -22.27 6.86
C GLU A 37 3.02 -21.94 5.58
N VAL A 38 3.25 -20.66 5.28
CA VAL A 38 4.03 -20.23 4.10
C VAL A 38 5.50 -20.63 4.26
N GLN A 39 6.08 -20.46 5.44
CA GLN A 39 7.45 -20.88 5.72
C GLN A 39 7.60 -22.41 5.64
N ASN A 40 6.61 -23.15 6.14
CA ASN A 40 6.57 -24.60 6.02
C ASN A 40 6.45 -25.05 4.56
N GLU A 41 5.65 -24.36 3.75
CA GLU A 41 5.49 -24.66 2.32
C GLU A 41 6.77 -24.38 1.53
N ILE A 42 7.44 -23.25 1.80
CA ILE A 42 8.76 -22.92 1.22
C ILE A 42 9.77 -24.04 1.52
N ALA A 43 9.87 -24.46 2.77
CA ALA A 43 10.79 -25.52 3.19
C ALA A 43 10.45 -26.87 2.51
N ALA A 44 9.16 -27.21 2.42
CA ALA A 44 8.70 -28.44 1.77
C ALA A 44 9.00 -28.45 0.26
N ILE A 45 8.78 -27.32 -0.43
CA ILE A 45 9.06 -27.20 -1.86
C ILE A 45 10.56 -27.28 -2.14
N LYS A 46 11.40 -26.61 -1.34
CA LYS A 46 12.88 -26.72 -1.44
C LYS A 46 13.35 -28.16 -1.29
N ALA A 47 12.82 -28.89 -0.30
CA ALA A 47 13.13 -30.31 -0.10
C ALA A 47 12.68 -31.17 -1.30
N THR A 48 11.51 -30.85 -1.88
CA THR A 48 10.99 -31.56 -3.06
C THR A 48 11.86 -31.34 -4.29
N ILE A 49 12.28 -30.10 -4.55
CA ILE A 49 13.20 -29.78 -5.67
C ILE A 49 14.51 -30.56 -5.51
N ALA A 50 15.13 -30.51 -4.33
CA ALA A 50 16.37 -31.24 -4.06
C ALA A 50 16.22 -32.76 -4.28
N SER A 51 15.08 -33.34 -3.88
CA SER A 51 14.79 -34.77 -4.13
C SER A 51 14.65 -35.10 -5.62
N ILE A 52 14.00 -34.23 -6.41
CA ILE A 52 13.86 -34.44 -7.86
C ILE A 52 15.22 -34.28 -8.57
N GLU A 53 16.02 -33.29 -8.17
CA GLU A 53 17.37 -33.09 -8.69
C GLU A 53 18.27 -34.28 -8.40
N GLN A 54 18.18 -34.86 -7.20
CA GLN A 54 18.91 -36.07 -6.86
C GLN A 54 18.45 -37.29 -7.69
N GLN A 55 17.15 -37.43 -7.95
CA GLN A 55 16.64 -38.48 -8.86
C GLN A 55 17.16 -38.31 -10.30
N LEU A 56 17.26 -37.06 -10.78
CA LEU A 56 17.85 -36.76 -12.07
C LEU A 56 19.34 -37.14 -12.12
N ALA A 57 20.09 -36.88 -11.05
CA ALA A 57 21.51 -37.21 -10.94
C ALA A 57 21.76 -38.72 -10.84
N ASP A 58 20.98 -39.42 -10.02
CA ASP A 58 21.14 -40.86 -9.78
C ASP A 58 20.53 -41.72 -10.90
N GLY A 59 19.75 -41.11 -11.81
CA GLY A 59 19.05 -41.80 -12.89
C GLY A 59 17.94 -42.74 -12.41
N THR A 60 17.46 -42.54 -11.18
CA THR A 60 16.48 -43.39 -10.50
C THR A 60 15.08 -42.80 -10.55
N LEU A 61 14.06 -43.66 -10.74
CA LEU A 61 12.64 -43.30 -10.64
C LEU A 61 12.12 -43.78 -9.29
N ALA A 62 12.51 -43.10 -8.21
CA ALA A 62 12.08 -43.51 -6.88
C ALA A 62 10.68 -42.98 -6.49
N SER A 63 10.06 -42.06 -7.26
CA SER A 63 8.98 -41.24 -6.68
C SER A 63 7.65 -41.13 -7.42
N TYR A 64 7.35 -41.90 -8.47
CA TYR A 64 5.99 -41.84 -9.04
C TYR A 64 4.91 -42.29 -8.03
N GLU A 65 5.18 -43.31 -7.22
CA GLU A 65 4.27 -43.74 -6.15
C GLU A 65 4.32 -42.86 -4.89
N GLN A 66 5.47 -42.26 -4.56
CA GLN A 66 5.57 -41.33 -3.42
C GLN A 66 4.97 -39.95 -3.72
N GLY A 67 5.05 -39.46 -4.96
CA GLY A 67 4.42 -38.22 -5.40
C GLY A 67 2.90 -38.30 -5.41
N GLN A 68 2.32 -39.44 -5.81
CA GLN A 68 0.88 -39.68 -5.66
C GLN A 68 0.47 -39.89 -4.20
N ALA A 69 1.33 -40.45 -3.34
CA ALA A 69 1.05 -40.56 -1.90
C ALA A 69 1.06 -39.20 -1.18
N ILE A 70 1.90 -38.24 -1.60
CA ILE A 70 1.96 -36.88 -1.02
C ILE A 70 0.79 -36.00 -1.53
N LEU A 71 0.44 -36.09 -2.82
CA LEU A 71 -0.78 -35.45 -3.35
C LEU A 71 -2.06 -36.11 -2.81
N GLY A 72 -2.04 -37.43 -2.62
CA GLY A 72 -3.12 -38.20 -2.00
C GLY A 72 -3.31 -37.89 -0.51
N THR A 73 -2.24 -37.65 0.25
CA THR A 73 -2.32 -37.26 1.66
C THR A 73 -2.65 -35.78 1.88
N ALA A 74 -2.24 -34.89 0.97
CA ALA A 74 -2.69 -33.49 0.98
C ALA A 74 -4.18 -33.36 0.61
N GLY A 75 -4.63 -34.08 -0.44
CA GLY A 75 -6.04 -34.09 -0.86
C GLY A 75 -6.98 -34.80 0.12
N THR A 76 -6.55 -35.89 0.75
CA THR A 76 -7.38 -36.61 1.74
C THR A 76 -7.40 -35.97 3.13
N ARG A 77 -6.38 -35.21 3.54
CA ARG A 77 -6.43 -34.45 4.81
C ARG A 77 -7.38 -33.25 4.74
N ILE A 78 -7.53 -32.62 3.57
CA ILE A 78 -8.53 -31.57 3.35
C ILE A 78 -9.94 -32.17 3.37
N ALA A 79 -10.16 -33.32 2.71
CA ALA A 79 -11.46 -34.03 2.75
C ALA A 79 -11.80 -34.67 4.12
N ALA A 80 -10.79 -34.99 4.95
CA ALA A 80 -10.98 -35.54 6.29
C ALA A 80 -11.17 -34.48 7.38
N LEU A 81 -10.63 -33.27 7.20
CA LEU A 81 -10.94 -32.10 8.03
C LEU A 81 -12.38 -31.62 7.79
N ASP A 82 -12.84 -31.67 6.53
CA ASP A 82 -14.22 -31.33 6.15
C ASP A 82 -15.28 -32.26 6.79
N ARG A 83 -14.95 -33.56 6.95
CA ARG A 83 -15.83 -34.54 7.63
C ARG A 83 -15.78 -34.53 9.17
N ARG A 84 -14.73 -33.99 9.80
CA ARG A 84 -14.61 -33.97 11.28
C ARG A 84 -15.28 -32.76 11.92
N TYR A 85 -15.45 -31.64 11.20
CA TYR A 85 -16.18 -30.47 11.72
C TYR A 85 -17.71 -30.63 11.72
N LEU A 86 -18.26 -31.58 10.96
CA LEU A 86 -19.70 -31.87 10.92
C LEU A 86 -20.19 -32.88 11.97
N ARG A 87 -19.33 -33.34 12.90
CA ARG A 87 -19.71 -34.25 14.01
C ARG A 87 -19.33 -33.74 15.41
N LEU A 88 -19.64 -32.49 15.74
CA LEU A 88 -19.91 -32.14 17.14
C LEU A 88 -21.39 -32.39 17.43
N GLY A 89 -21.67 -33.46 18.18
CA GLY A 89 -23.02 -33.80 18.66
C GLY A 89 -23.64 -32.67 19.48
N ARG A 90 -24.98 -32.73 19.66
CA ARG A 90 -25.83 -31.70 20.30
C ARG A 90 -25.26 -31.09 21.60
N ALA A 91 -24.46 -31.82 22.38
CA ALA A 91 -23.83 -31.33 23.60
C ALA A 91 -22.72 -30.27 23.35
N GLY A 92 -21.94 -30.39 22.28
CA GLY A 92 -20.86 -29.45 21.96
C GLY A 92 -21.36 -28.10 21.44
N ARG A 93 -22.50 -28.11 20.72
CA ARG A 93 -23.15 -26.88 20.23
C ARG A 93 -23.76 -26.06 21.36
N LEU A 94 -24.28 -26.71 22.41
CA LEU A 94 -24.79 -26.01 23.60
C LEU A 94 -23.67 -25.35 24.42
N GLY A 95 -22.51 -25.99 24.55
CA GLY A 95 -21.38 -25.42 25.28
C GLY A 95 -20.83 -24.14 24.64
N ILE A 96 -20.73 -24.10 23.31
CA ILE A 96 -20.21 -22.93 22.57
C ILE A 96 -21.22 -21.78 22.59
N VAL A 97 -22.51 -22.07 22.47
CA VAL A 97 -23.56 -21.03 22.56
C VAL A 97 -23.67 -20.48 23.98
N LEU A 98 -23.49 -21.31 25.02
CA LEU A 98 -23.49 -20.86 26.41
C LEU A 98 -22.26 -20.00 26.74
N LEU A 99 -21.09 -20.35 26.19
CA LEU A 99 -19.86 -19.56 26.34
C LEU A 99 -19.99 -18.19 25.66
N LEU A 100 -20.59 -18.13 24.48
CA LEU A 100 -20.86 -16.88 23.76
C LEU A 100 -21.91 -16.02 24.48
N LEU A 101 -22.96 -16.62 25.04
CA LEU A 101 -23.97 -15.90 25.83
C LEU A 101 -23.42 -15.32 27.14
N LEU A 102 -22.49 -16.03 27.80
CA LEU A 102 -21.83 -15.54 29.01
C LEU A 102 -20.88 -14.37 28.71
N LEU A 103 -20.21 -14.37 27.56
CA LEU A 103 -19.36 -13.25 27.11
C LEU A 103 -20.19 -11.99 26.77
N VAL A 104 -21.38 -12.16 26.18
CA VAL A 104 -22.30 -11.04 25.89
C VAL A 104 -22.93 -10.47 27.16
N ALA A 105 -23.28 -11.32 28.13
CA ALA A 105 -23.82 -10.87 29.42
C ALA A 105 -22.79 -10.11 30.28
N GLY A 106 -21.51 -10.52 30.24
CA GLY A 106 -20.42 -9.82 30.91
C GLY A 106 -20.15 -8.41 30.37
N ALA A 107 -20.27 -8.23 29.05
CA ALA A 107 -20.13 -6.92 28.40
C ALA A 107 -21.29 -5.96 28.75
N PHE A 108 -22.50 -6.47 28.99
CA PHE A 108 -23.66 -5.66 29.33
C PHE A 108 -23.64 -5.14 30.78
N PHE A 109 -23.00 -5.87 31.70
CA PHE A 109 -22.86 -5.45 33.10
C PHE A 109 -21.80 -4.36 33.29
N ALA A 110 -20.77 -4.33 32.43
CA ALA A 110 -19.75 -3.28 32.43
C ALA A 110 -20.27 -1.92 31.91
N LEU A 111 -21.34 -1.91 31.10
CA LEU A 111 -21.88 -0.69 30.48
C LEU A 111 -22.94 0.04 31.33
N ARG A 112 -23.40 -0.55 32.44
CA ARG A 112 -24.44 0.06 33.30
C ARG A 112 -23.91 0.90 34.46
N SER A 113 -22.59 0.98 34.64
CA SER A 113 -21.94 1.68 35.77
C SER A 113 -21.56 3.14 35.48
N LEU A 114 -21.94 3.71 34.33
CA LEU A 114 -21.54 5.05 33.89
C LEU A 114 -22.74 5.90 33.46
N THR A 115 -23.76 6.07 34.31
CA THR A 115 -24.69 7.22 34.19
C THR A 115 -25.18 7.62 35.57
N GLY A 116 -24.53 8.63 36.15
CA GLY A 116 -24.91 9.24 37.42
C GLY A 116 -24.93 10.76 37.32
N SER A 117 -26.06 11.33 37.76
CA SER A 117 -26.32 12.69 38.27
C SER A 117 -26.40 13.90 37.32
N ASN A 118 -27.64 14.31 37.04
CA ASN A 118 -28.32 15.56 37.41
C ASN A 118 -27.54 16.89 37.49
N SER A 119 -28.01 17.92 36.77
CA SER A 119 -28.49 19.19 37.36
C SER A 119 -29.28 20.06 36.36
N GLU A 120 -30.53 20.36 36.71
CA GLU A 120 -31.32 21.57 36.37
C GLU A 120 -31.37 22.44 37.67
N PRO A 121 -31.93 23.68 37.74
CA PRO A 121 -32.63 24.49 36.73
C PRO A 121 -32.31 26.02 36.76
N ALA A 122 -32.81 26.78 35.78
CA ALA A 122 -33.33 28.14 36.02
C ALA A 122 -34.24 28.64 34.88
N ALA A 123 -35.46 29.02 35.25
CA ALA A 123 -36.54 29.48 34.39
C ALA A 123 -36.46 30.97 34.02
N ARG A 124 -36.98 31.33 32.83
CA ARG A 124 -37.81 32.55 32.64
C ARG A 124 -38.57 32.54 31.29
N ASN A 125 -39.90 32.67 31.37
CA ASN A 125 -40.87 32.93 30.30
C ASN A 125 -41.25 34.44 30.32
N PRO A 126 -42.18 34.95 29.47
CA PRO A 126 -42.30 34.89 28.00
C PRO A 126 -42.60 36.29 27.39
N ALA A 127 -42.48 36.51 26.07
CA ALA A 127 -43.27 37.53 25.36
C ALA A 127 -43.24 37.38 23.82
N THR A 128 -44.42 37.20 23.22
CA THR A 128 -44.80 37.60 21.84
C THR A 128 -45.56 38.95 21.97
N PRO A 129 -45.82 39.82 20.96
CA PRO A 129 -45.99 39.62 19.50
C PRO A 129 -45.20 40.68 18.67
N THR A 130 -45.19 40.83 17.33
CA THR A 130 -46.26 41.14 16.36
C THR A 130 -45.60 41.38 14.98
N ALA A 131 -46.29 41.10 13.87
CA ALA A 131 -45.89 41.47 12.50
C ALA A 131 -46.13 42.97 12.19
N PRO A 132 -45.48 43.54 11.16
CA PRO A 132 -46.26 43.92 9.97
C PRO A 132 -45.57 43.80 8.58
N ALA A 133 -46.40 43.44 7.60
CA ALA A 133 -46.58 43.89 6.21
C ALA A 133 -45.68 44.95 5.50
N TYR A 134 -45.30 44.61 4.23
CA TYR A 134 -45.09 45.38 2.96
C TYR A 134 -44.19 46.65 2.96
N SER A 135 -43.38 47.02 1.95
CA SER A 135 -43.55 47.09 0.47
C SER A 135 -42.20 47.45 -0.23
N PRO A 136 -42.09 47.50 -1.59
CA PRO A 136 -40.85 47.43 -2.40
C PRO A 136 -40.25 48.81 -2.77
N THR A 137 -39.20 48.83 -3.63
CA THR A 137 -38.58 49.97 -4.41
C THR A 137 -37.05 49.93 -4.23
N GLU A 138 -36.13 50.03 -5.20
CA GLU A 138 -36.12 50.20 -6.66
C GLU A 138 -34.77 49.70 -7.22
N THR A 139 -34.77 49.33 -8.50
CA THR A 139 -33.62 48.97 -9.33
C THR A 139 -33.03 50.22 -10.00
N PRO A 140 -31.69 50.44 -10.00
CA PRO A 140 -31.07 51.26 -11.02
C PRO A 140 -30.47 50.42 -12.15
N THR A 141 -30.99 50.67 -13.35
CA THR A 141 -30.50 50.24 -14.65
C THR A 141 -29.15 50.91 -14.97
N PHE A 142 -28.13 50.11 -15.29
CA PHE A 142 -26.92 50.60 -15.97
C PHE A 142 -26.89 50.08 -17.42
N THR A 143 -26.90 51.02 -18.35
CA THR A 143 -26.76 50.79 -19.79
C THR A 143 -25.27 50.60 -20.14
N PRO A 144 -24.89 49.58 -20.93
CA PRO A 144 -23.49 49.30 -21.24
C PRO A 144 -22.93 50.22 -22.33
N THR A 145 -21.73 50.78 -22.11
CA THR A 145 -20.89 51.36 -23.16
C THR A 145 -19.99 50.27 -23.72
N ALA A 146 -20.18 49.93 -25.00
CA ALA A 146 -19.31 49.01 -25.72
C ALA A 146 -17.94 49.66 -25.96
N SER A 147 -16.92 49.19 -25.23
CA SER A 147 -15.52 49.44 -25.55
C SER A 147 -14.95 48.17 -26.17
N VAL A 148 -14.72 48.20 -27.48
CA VAL A 148 -14.10 47.09 -28.22
C VAL A 148 -12.60 47.09 -27.90
N THR A 149 -12.24 46.31 -26.88
CA THR A 149 -10.84 45.97 -26.58
C THR A 149 -10.52 44.66 -27.31
N PRO A 150 -9.41 44.56 -28.07
CA PRO A 150 -9.04 43.30 -28.72
C PRO A 150 -8.73 42.26 -27.64
N THR A 151 -9.60 41.26 -27.54
CA THR A 151 -9.43 40.10 -26.65
C THR A 151 -8.15 39.37 -27.04
N PRO A 152 -7.14 39.25 -26.14
CA PRO A 152 -6.05 38.31 -26.37
C PRO A 152 -6.68 36.93 -26.46
N SER A 153 -6.42 36.24 -27.57
CA SER A 153 -6.84 34.86 -27.78
C SER A 153 -6.23 34.02 -26.65
N ALA A 154 -7.05 33.71 -25.63
CA ALA A 154 -6.65 32.84 -24.55
C ALA A 154 -6.41 31.47 -25.17
N THR A 155 -5.15 31.06 -25.25
CA THR A 155 -4.81 29.64 -25.39
C THR A 155 -5.48 28.94 -24.21
N ALA A 156 -6.62 28.30 -24.47
CA ALA A 156 -7.32 27.54 -23.46
C ALA A 156 -6.38 26.43 -22.99
N SER A 157 -5.86 26.56 -21.77
CA SER A 157 -5.24 25.42 -21.10
C SER A 157 -6.26 24.28 -21.10
N PRO A 158 -5.85 23.05 -21.43
CA PRO A 158 -6.75 21.91 -21.38
C PRO A 158 -7.40 21.83 -19.99
N PRO A 159 -8.68 21.45 -19.91
CA PRO A 159 -9.38 21.35 -18.64
C PRO A 159 -8.63 20.37 -17.73
N VAL A 160 -8.29 20.82 -16.51
CA VAL A 160 -7.64 19.98 -15.50
C VAL A 160 -8.61 18.83 -15.16
N PRO A 161 -8.19 17.56 -15.21
CA PRO A 161 -9.07 16.45 -14.90
C PRO A 161 -9.58 16.56 -13.47
N ARG A 162 -10.87 16.24 -13.27
CA ARG A 162 -11.55 16.33 -11.95
C ARG A 162 -10.91 15.46 -10.87
N TRP A 163 -10.21 14.41 -11.29
CA TRP A 163 -9.55 13.43 -10.43
C TRP A 163 -8.12 13.20 -10.91
N PRO A 164 -7.18 14.12 -10.68
CA PRO A 164 -5.80 13.93 -11.08
C PRO A 164 -5.21 12.73 -10.33
N ILE A 165 -4.44 11.92 -11.04
CA ILE A 165 -3.69 10.77 -10.55
C ILE A 165 -2.26 11.07 -10.94
N VAL A 166 -1.38 10.97 -9.97
CA VAL A 166 0.05 11.20 -10.08
C VAL A 166 0.76 9.89 -9.77
N ALA A 167 1.75 9.57 -10.59
CA ALA A 167 2.65 8.45 -10.37
C ALA A 167 4.08 8.86 -10.74
N ALA A 168 5.06 8.47 -9.91
CA ALA A 168 6.46 8.89 -10.08
C ALA A 168 6.62 10.42 -10.23
N GLY A 169 5.81 11.20 -9.51
CA GLY A 169 5.86 12.67 -9.53
C GLY A 169 5.24 13.36 -10.76
N ALA A 170 4.67 12.61 -11.71
CA ALA A 170 4.01 13.16 -12.89
C ALA A 170 2.53 12.73 -12.98
N ALA A 171 1.71 13.55 -13.63
CA ALA A 171 0.34 13.16 -13.96
C ALA A 171 0.36 11.88 -14.80
N LEU A 172 -0.44 10.90 -14.39
CA LEU A 172 -0.60 9.65 -15.13
C LEU A 172 -1.67 9.85 -16.20
N GLU A 173 -1.24 9.70 -17.45
CA GLU A 173 -2.04 9.88 -18.66
C GLU A 173 -2.34 8.54 -19.34
N ASP A 174 -3.33 8.53 -20.24
CA ASP A 174 -3.64 7.34 -21.04
C ASP A 174 -2.46 6.94 -21.94
N GLY A 175 -2.22 5.63 -22.03
CA GLY A 175 -1.10 5.05 -22.75
C GLY A 175 0.24 5.11 -21.99
N ALA A 176 0.26 5.60 -20.75
CA ALA A 176 1.47 5.65 -19.95
C ALA A 176 2.08 4.26 -19.74
N HIS A 177 3.40 4.19 -19.84
CA HIS A 177 4.19 2.99 -19.63
C HIS A 177 4.55 2.86 -18.15
N VAL A 178 4.12 1.77 -17.50
CA VAL A 178 4.24 1.59 -16.04
C VAL A 178 4.95 0.30 -15.68
N ALA A 179 5.72 0.34 -14.60
CA ALA A 179 6.32 -0.84 -13.99
C ALA A 179 5.26 -1.82 -13.44
N HIS A 180 5.65 -3.05 -13.14
CA HIS A 180 4.77 -4.06 -12.56
C HIS A 180 4.11 -3.60 -11.24
N THR A 181 4.85 -2.89 -10.39
CA THR A 181 4.29 -2.23 -9.20
C THR A 181 4.47 -0.72 -9.27
N LEU A 182 3.40 0.00 -8.92
CA LEU A 182 3.33 1.46 -9.00
C LEU A 182 2.62 2.01 -7.77
N THR A 183 3.08 3.18 -7.27
CA THR A 183 2.35 3.93 -6.25
C THR A 183 1.57 5.04 -6.93
N LEU A 184 0.25 5.01 -6.77
CA LEU A 184 -0.68 6.01 -7.27
C LEU A 184 -1.02 6.96 -6.13
N ILE A 185 -0.97 8.25 -6.41
CA ILE A 185 -1.40 9.30 -5.49
C ILE A 185 -2.38 10.18 -6.24
N GLY A 186 -3.51 10.53 -5.64
CA GLY A 186 -4.43 11.47 -6.26
C GLY A 186 -5.08 12.40 -5.26
N GLY A 187 -5.78 13.40 -5.80
CA GLY A 187 -6.64 14.27 -5.01
C GLY A 187 -7.96 13.57 -4.68
N TYR A 188 -8.48 13.83 -3.48
CA TYR A 188 -9.82 13.47 -3.04
C TYR A 188 -10.65 14.76 -2.98
N PRO A 189 -11.53 15.02 -3.97
CA PRO A 189 -12.30 16.25 -4.03
C PRO A 189 -13.24 16.36 -2.84
N ALA A 190 -13.33 17.56 -2.26
CA ALA A 190 -14.15 17.86 -1.09
C ALA A 190 -15.67 17.63 -1.31
N GLU A 191 -16.10 17.48 -2.55
CA GLU A 191 -17.50 17.30 -2.96
C GLU A 191 -18.02 15.87 -2.75
N LEU A 192 -17.14 14.87 -2.60
CA LEU A 192 -17.61 13.53 -2.28
C LEU A 192 -18.18 13.49 -0.86
N PRO A 193 -19.26 12.74 -0.62
CA PRO A 193 -19.70 12.44 0.74
C PRO A 193 -18.51 11.88 1.51
N GLN A 194 -18.13 12.50 2.64
CA GLN A 194 -16.98 12.00 3.42
C GLN A 194 -17.16 10.55 3.89
N THR A 195 -18.41 10.09 3.93
CA THR A 195 -18.81 8.70 4.22
C THR A 195 -18.47 7.71 3.12
N ASP A 196 -18.20 8.17 1.90
CA ASP A 196 -17.86 7.28 0.80
C ASP A 196 -16.38 6.91 0.85
N ASP A 197 -16.13 5.64 0.59
CA ASP A 197 -14.78 5.08 0.52
C ASP A 197 -14.30 5.09 -0.92
N LEU A 198 -13.00 5.32 -1.08
CA LEU A 198 -12.35 5.23 -2.38
C LEU A 198 -11.78 3.83 -2.55
N TRP A 199 -11.95 3.27 -3.74
CA TRP A 199 -11.31 2.01 -4.12
C TRP A 199 -10.58 2.20 -5.45
N ILE A 200 -9.38 1.63 -5.54
CA ILE A 200 -8.68 1.50 -6.81
C ILE A 200 -8.90 0.10 -7.33
N PHE A 201 -9.37 -0.03 -8.56
CA PHE A 201 -9.45 -1.31 -9.26
C PHE A 201 -8.44 -1.34 -10.39
N ILE A 202 -7.80 -2.49 -10.57
CA ILE A 202 -7.04 -2.80 -11.78
C ILE A 202 -7.85 -3.77 -12.61
N LYS A 203 -8.21 -3.36 -13.82
CA LYS A 203 -8.79 -4.25 -14.82
C LYS A 203 -7.66 -4.85 -15.66
N THR A 204 -7.61 -6.16 -15.72
CA THR A 204 -6.60 -6.90 -16.47
C THR A 204 -6.97 -7.07 -17.94
N PRO A 205 -6.03 -7.48 -18.81
CA PRO A 205 -6.31 -7.84 -20.19
C PRO A 205 -7.37 -8.93 -20.37
N SER A 206 -7.56 -9.79 -19.36
CA SER A 206 -8.61 -10.82 -19.36
C SER A 206 -10.00 -10.27 -19.06
N GLY A 207 -10.13 -8.98 -18.79
CA GLY A 207 -11.38 -8.31 -18.45
C GLY A 207 -11.80 -8.40 -16.99
N LEU A 208 -10.95 -8.98 -16.12
CA LEU A 208 -11.24 -9.16 -14.71
C LEU A 208 -10.81 -7.93 -13.90
N TYR A 209 -11.59 -7.58 -12.88
CA TYR A 209 -11.36 -6.44 -12.00
C TYR A 209 -10.80 -6.88 -10.65
N TYR A 210 -9.75 -6.20 -10.21
CA TYR A 210 -9.06 -6.48 -8.95
C TYR A 210 -9.07 -5.24 -8.05
N PRO A 211 -9.93 -5.19 -7.02
CA PRO A 211 -9.83 -4.16 -5.98
C PRO A 211 -8.47 -4.25 -5.30
N GLN A 212 -7.82 -3.10 -5.14
CA GLN A 212 -6.51 -2.97 -4.53
C GLN A 212 -6.68 -2.56 -3.06
N SER A 213 -5.85 -3.14 -2.19
CA SER A 213 -5.85 -2.86 -0.75
C SER A 213 -4.44 -3.02 -0.19
N LEU A 214 -4.04 -2.13 0.72
CA LEU A 214 -2.77 -2.27 1.44
C LEU A 214 -2.83 -3.38 2.50
N HIS A 215 -4.02 -3.63 3.06
CA HIS A 215 -4.27 -4.68 4.04
C HIS A 215 -5.49 -5.52 3.60
N PRO A 216 -5.33 -6.36 2.55
CA PRO A 216 -6.44 -7.09 1.96
C PRO A 216 -7.16 -8.01 2.96
N CYS A 217 -6.42 -8.62 3.89
CA CYS A 217 -6.99 -9.45 4.95
C CYS A 217 -7.80 -8.67 6.00
N ALA A 218 -7.68 -7.34 6.06
CA ALA A 218 -8.58 -6.48 6.82
C ALA A 218 -9.77 -5.99 5.96
N GLY A 219 -9.68 -6.10 4.64
CA GLY A 219 -10.68 -5.57 3.70
C GLY A 219 -10.68 -4.05 3.66
N GLU A 220 -9.52 -3.43 3.86
CA GLU A 220 -9.39 -1.97 3.91
C GLU A 220 -9.51 -1.35 2.51
N ALA A 221 -10.29 -0.26 2.44
CA ALA A 221 -10.38 0.60 1.28
C ALA A 221 -9.09 1.40 1.06
N THR A 222 -9.05 2.19 -0.02
CA THR A 222 -7.91 3.04 -0.31
C THR A 222 -7.70 4.08 0.80
N PRO A 223 -6.50 4.15 1.41
CA PRO A 223 -6.17 5.15 2.41
C PRO A 223 -6.36 6.57 1.86
N LYS A 224 -7.00 7.40 2.68
CA LYS A 224 -7.16 8.83 2.44
C LYS A 224 -6.67 9.61 3.64
N GLN A 225 -5.94 10.68 3.39
CA GLN A 225 -5.47 11.62 4.41
C GLN A 225 -5.63 13.03 3.85
N GLN A 226 -6.33 13.89 4.60
CA GLN A 226 -6.73 15.21 4.13
C GLN A 226 -7.50 15.11 2.80
N ASP A 227 -7.02 15.79 1.76
CA ASP A 227 -7.54 15.83 0.40
C ASP A 227 -6.74 14.94 -0.56
N ARG A 228 -5.98 13.97 -0.03
CA ARG A 228 -5.15 13.06 -0.84
C ARG A 228 -5.46 11.61 -0.52
N TRP A 229 -5.27 10.75 -1.51
CA TRP A 229 -5.30 9.31 -1.36
C TRP A 229 -4.04 8.69 -1.95
N GLU A 230 -3.70 7.49 -1.48
CA GLU A 230 -2.54 6.73 -1.96
C GLU A 230 -2.85 5.25 -2.02
N MET A 231 -2.48 4.63 -3.13
CA MET A 231 -2.57 3.18 -3.28
C MET A 231 -1.37 2.64 -4.05
N ARG A 232 -0.76 1.59 -3.52
CA ARG A 232 0.21 0.79 -4.27
C ARG A 232 -0.53 -0.30 -5.04
N VAL A 233 -0.38 -0.30 -6.35
CA VAL A 233 -1.07 -1.22 -7.27
C VAL A 233 -0.08 -2.15 -7.97
N GLY A 234 -0.57 -3.34 -8.35
CA GLY A 234 0.16 -4.30 -9.17
C GLY A 234 -0.53 -4.57 -10.50
N PHE A 235 0.25 -4.70 -11.56
CA PHE A 235 -0.25 -4.98 -12.91
C PHE A 235 0.19 -6.38 -13.34
N GLY A 236 -0.71 -7.37 -13.31
CA GLY A 236 -0.46 -8.74 -13.76
C GLY A 236 0.47 -9.56 -12.85
N GLN A 237 1.11 -10.60 -13.38
CA GLN A 237 2.03 -11.49 -12.63
C GLN A 237 3.48 -10.99 -12.70
N PRO A 238 4.32 -11.11 -11.65
CA PRO A 238 5.73 -10.74 -11.76
C PRO A 238 6.43 -11.52 -12.88
N GLY A 239 7.28 -10.85 -13.66
CA GLY A 239 7.99 -11.45 -14.80
C GLY A 239 7.54 -10.95 -16.18
N ALA A 240 7.90 -11.68 -17.23
CA ALA A 240 7.81 -11.19 -18.61
C ALA A 240 6.44 -11.38 -19.29
N SER A 241 5.56 -12.19 -18.72
CA SER A 241 4.33 -12.67 -19.38
C SER A 241 3.32 -11.57 -19.72
N ASP A 242 3.32 -10.47 -18.96
CA ASP A 242 2.38 -9.36 -19.14
C ASP A 242 3.05 -8.07 -19.61
N ILE A 243 4.34 -8.12 -19.99
CA ILE A 243 5.01 -6.97 -20.61
C ILE A 243 4.30 -6.62 -21.92
N GLY A 244 4.05 -5.33 -22.14
CA GLY A 244 3.35 -4.79 -23.29
C GLY A 244 1.83 -4.93 -23.23
N LYS A 245 1.28 -5.59 -22.20
CA LYS A 245 -0.18 -5.73 -22.06
C LYS A 245 -0.80 -4.46 -21.46
N ILE A 246 -2.06 -4.25 -21.84
CA ILE A 246 -2.85 -3.09 -21.43
C ILE A 246 -3.63 -3.40 -20.17
N PHE A 247 -3.57 -2.49 -19.20
CA PHE A 247 -4.35 -2.52 -17.98
C PHE A 247 -5.15 -1.23 -17.87
N GLU A 248 -6.29 -1.27 -17.18
CA GLU A 248 -7.03 -0.06 -16.83
C GLU A 248 -6.99 0.14 -15.32
N ILE A 249 -6.65 1.35 -14.88
CA ILE A 249 -6.74 1.81 -13.50
C ILE A 249 -8.06 2.53 -13.35
N LEU A 250 -8.93 2.05 -12.46
CA LEU A 250 -10.21 2.67 -12.17
C LEU A 250 -10.17 3.25 -10.76
N VAL A 251 -10.38 4.56 -10.66
CA VAL A 251 -10.64 5.25 -9.40
C VAL A 251 -12.15 5.25 -9.18
N THR A 252 -12.59 4.68 -8.07
CA THR A 252 -14.03 4.51 -7.80
C THR A 252 -14.43 5.06 -6.45
N ALA A 253 -15.67 5.54 -6.37
CA ALA A 253 -16.32 5.96 -5.15
C ALA A 253 -17.39 4.94 -4.77
N ALA A 254 -17.32 4.43 -3.53
CA ALA A 254 -18.20 3.41 -3.01
C ALA A 254 -18.94 3.93 -1.78
N THR A 255 -20.27 3.84 -1.81
CA THR A 255 -21.08 4.05 -0.60
C THR A 255 -20.69 3.03 0.49
N PRO A 256 -20.97 3.29 1.78
CA PRO A 256 -20.57 2.39 2.87
C PRO A 256 -21.03 0.93 2.68
N GLY A 257 -22.20 0.71 2.08
CA GLY A 257 -22.70 -0.65 1.80
C GLY A 257 -21.87 -1.37 0.74
N ILE A 258 -21.55 -0.68 -0.34
CA ILE A 258 -20.74 -1.21 -1.44
C ILE A 258 -19.30 -1.43 -0.97
N SER A 259 -18.73 -0.47 -0.23
CA SER A 259 -17.38 -0.56 0.32
C SER A 259 -17.21 -1.78 1.23
N ARG A 260 -18.18 -2.04 2.13
CA ARG A 260 -18.19 -3.26 2.95
C ARG A 260 -18.20 -4.52 2.10
N SER A 261 -19.01 -4.58 1.04
CA SER A 261 -19.05 -5.73 0.14
C SER A 261 -17.72 -5.97 -0.58
N ILE A 262 -17.04 -4.90 -1.03
CA ILE A 262 -15.71 -4.99 -1.64
C ILE A 262 -14.70 -5.47 -0.59
N GLY A 263 -14.70 -4.88 0.59
CA GLY A 263 -13.83 -5.25 1.70
C GLY A 263 -13.98 -6.72 2.11
N ASP A 264 -15.22 -7.21 2.23
CA ASP A 264 -15.50 -8.61 2.54
C ASP A 264 -15.01 -9.55 1.44
N THR A 265 -15.16 -9.15 0.16
CA THR A 265 -14.63 -9.91 -0.98
C THR A 265 -13.11 -10.03 -0.94
N VAL A 266 -12.42 -8.91 -0.74
CA VAL A 266 -10.94 -8.86 -0.67
C VAL A 266 -10.44 -9.66 0.54
N ARG A 267 -11.15 -9.57 1.67
CA ARG A 267 -10.84 -10.31 2.89
C ARG A 267 -10.97 -11.82 2.68
N ASP A 268 -12.06 -12.26 2.07
CA ASP A 268 -12.29 -13.67 1.73
C ASP A 268 -11.18 -14.21 0.81
N TRP A 269 -10.84 -13.47 -0.23
CA TRP A 269 -9.74 -13.82 -1.15
C TRP A 269 -8.40 -13.95 -0.42
N CYS A 270 -8.10 -13.02 0.50
CA CYS A 270 -6.89 -13.06 1.30
C CYS A 270 -6.85 -14.27 2.22
N GLN A 271 -7.96 -14.59 2.90
CA GLN A 271 -8.07 -15.75 3.80
C GLN A 271 -7.89 -17.08 3.08
N HIS A 272 -8.35 -17.18 1.83
CA HIS A 272 -8.26 -18.38 1.01
C HIS A 272 -7.04 -18.41 0.07
N VAL A 273 -6.21 -17.35 0.10
CA VAL A 273 -5.04 -17.19 -0.79
C VAL A 273 -5.43 -17.37 -2.27
N SER A 274 -6.61 -16.88 -2.64
CA SER A 274 -7.21 -17.04 -3.96
C SER A 274 -7.79 -15.71 -4.43
N PHE A 275 -7.21 -15.16 -5.49
CA PHE A 275 -7.61 -13.87 -6.06
C PHE A 275 -8.14 -14.11 -7.48
N PRO A 276 -9.38 -14.63 -7.63
CA PRO A 276 -9.94 -14.97 -8.94
C PRO A 276 -10.26 -13.75 -9.79
N GLY A 277 -10.39 -12.57 -9.19
CA GLY A 277 -10.86 -11.37 -9.88
C GLY A 277 -12.38 -11.34 -10.00
N LEU A 278 -12.95 -10.14 -10.18
CA LEU A 278 -14.37 -9.96 -10.44
C LEU A 278 -14.61 -9.91 -11.95
N ALA A 279 -15.66 -10.57 -12.43
CA ALA A 279 -16.08 -10.46 -13.83
C ALA A 279 -16.72 -9.10 -14.15
N GLU A 280 -17.37 -8.49 -13.16
CA GLU A 280 -18.06 -7.21 -13.26
C GLU A 280 -17.79 -6.38 -12.00
N LEU A 281 -17.88 -5.06 -12.12
CA LEU A 281 -17.83 -4.18 -10.96
C LEU A 281 -19.09 -4.36 -10.10
N PRO A 282 -18.99 -4.20 -8.75
CA PRO A 282 -20.15 -4.22 -7.88
C PRO A 282 -21.26 -3.25 -8.34
N PRO A 283 -22.54 -3.67 -8.36
CA PRO A 283 -23.64 -2.80 -8.76
C PRO A 283 -23.71 -1.52 -7.93
N GLY A 284 -23.88 -0.38 -8.62
CA GLY A 284 -23.95 0.94 -7.98
C GLY A 284 -22.60 1.55 -7.62
N LEU A 285 -21.48 0.88 -7.89
CA LEU A 285 -20.15 1.48 -7.76
C LEU A 285 -19.98 2.58 -8.83
N VAL A 286 -19.50 3.75 -8.42
CA VAL A 286 -19.27 4.87 -9.33
C VAL A 286 -17.82 4.86 -9.79
N VAL A 287 -17.58 4.83 -11.10
CA VAL A 287 -16.24 4.99 -11.69
C VAL A 287 -16.03 6.46 -11.99
N GLU A 288 -15.11 7.09 -11.24
CA GLU A 288 -14.82 8.52 -11.33
C GLU A 288 -13.77 8.83 -12.40
N ARG A 289 -12.80 7.92 -12.55
CA ARG A 289 -11.75 8.02 -13.56
C ARG A 289 -11.27 6.65 -13.99
N THR A 290 -11.01 6.52 -15.28
CA THR A 290 -10.27 5.40 -15.87
C THR A 290 -8.99 5.93 -16.48
N VAL A 291 -7.87 5.24 -16.27
CA VAL A 291 -6.60 5.51 -16.97
C VAL A 291 -6.09 4.22 -17.58
N VAL A 292 -5.79 4.24 -18.86
CA VAL A 292 -5.25 3.10 -19.62
C VAL A 292 -3.73 3.13 -19.55
N VAL A 293 -3.09 2.04 -19.14
CA VAL A 293 -1.63 1.96 -19.01
C VAL A 293 -1.08 0.70 -19.68
N ILE A 294 0.18 0.76 -20.11
CA ILE A 294 0.90 -0.34 -20.74
C ILE A 294 1.99 -0.81 -19.78
N ARG A 295 1.97 -2.10 -19.43
CA ARG A 295 2.98 -2.67 -18.53
C ARG A 295 4.35 -2.76 -19.22
N THR A 296 5.40 -2.36 -18.54
CA THR A 296 6.79 -2.47 -19.01
C THR A 296 7.54 -3.63 -18.34
N ALA A 297 8.83 -3.77 -18.70
CA ALA A 297 9.72 -4.78 -18.12
C ALA A 297 10.16 -4.44 -16.69
N GLU A 298 10.14 -3.16 -16.31
CA GLU A 298 10.51 -2.70 -14.99
C GLU A 298 9.59 -3.34 -13.93
N GLN A 299 10.19 -3.95 -12.92
CA GLN A 299 9.44 -4.59 -11.85
C GLN A 299 8.94 -3.57 -10.80
N PHE A 300 9.72 -2.51 -10.58
CA PHE A 300 9.50 -1.54 -9.52
C PHE A 300 9.64 -0.11 -10.05
N ALA A 301 8.56 0.67 -9.93
CA ALA A 301 8.59 2.08 -10.26
C ALA A 301 9.55 2.85 -9.35
N ILE A 302 10.02 4.01 -9.84
CA ILE A 302 10.70 5.00 -9.00
C ILE A 302 9.64 5.68 -8.11
N PRO A 303 9.92 5.91 -6.81
CA PRO A 303 9.02 6.67 -5.96
C PRO A 303 8.74 8.07 -6.52
N SER A 304 7.56 8.61 -6.19
CA SER A 304 7.25 10.00 -6.49
C SER A 304 8.17 10.96 -5.72
N ASP A 305 8.43 12.13 -6.30
CA ASP A 305 9.12 13.22 -5.61
C ASP A 305 8.36 13.60 -4.33
N ILE A 306 9.10 13.80 -3.24
CA ILE A 306 8.58 14.13 -1.92
C ILE A 306 8.70 15.64 -1.60
N SER A 307 9.14 16.45 -2.57
CA SER A 307 9.29 17.89 -2.41
C SER A 307 7.92 18.56 -2.28
N THR A 308 7.67 19.14 -1.11
CA THR A 308 6.47 19.90 -0.75
C THR A 308 6.78 21.36 -0.40
N ALA A 309 8.06 21.72 -0.35
CA ALA A 309 8.58 23.06 -0.15
C ALA A 309 9.80 23.32 -1.05
N GLN A 310 10.21 24.58 -1.13
CA GLN A 310 11.42 25.00 -1.84
C GLN A 310 12.44 25.56 -0.84
N LEU A 311 13.28 24.69 -0.28
CA LEU A 311 14.31 25.06 0.68
C LEU A 311 15.64 25.33 -0.02
N PRO A 312 16.38 26.40 0.35
CA PRO A 312 17.70 26.69 -0.23
C PRO A 312 18.74 25.64 0.21
N GLY A 313 19.89 25.67 -0.44
CA GLY A 313 21.01 24.79 -0.13
C GLY A 313 21.11 23.56 -1.01
N GLN A 314 22.29 22.95 -0.94
CA GLN A 314 22.67 21.75 -1.70
C GLN A 314 23.01 20.63 -0.73
N VAL A 315 22.55 19.43 -1.04
CA VAL A 315 22.91 18.21 -0.33
C VAL A 315 23.13 17.14 -1.39
N VAL A 316 24.29 16.49 -1.34
CA VAL A 316 24.71 15.50 -2.34
C VAL A 316 25.07 14.22 -1.62
N ILE A 317 24.70 13.07 -2.18
CA ILE A 317 25.16 11.75 -1.72
C ILE A 317 26.49 11.45 -2.42
N THR A 318 27.53 11.13 -1.66
CA THR A 318 28.83 10.70 -2.18
C THR A 318 29.03 9.19 -2.08
N SER A 319 28.36 8.52 -1.14
CA SER A 319 28.34 7.06 -1.03
C SER A 319 27.05 6.59 -0.35
N PRO A 320 26.46 5.46 -0.77
CA PRO A 320 26.85 4.61 -1.90
C PRO A 320 26.53 5.24 -3.26
N ILE A 321 27.02 4.61 -4.33
CA ILE A 321 26.72 5.02 -5.71
C ILE A 321 25.42 4.34 -6.15
N SER A 322 24.59 5.03 -6.92
CA SER A 322 23.37 4.44 -7.46
C SER A 322 23.68 3.21 -8.34
N GLY A 323 22.89 2.15 -8.18
CA GLY A 323 23.00 0.86 -8.86
C GLY A 323 23.93 -0.14 -8.18
N THR A 324 24.63 0.24 -7.10
CA THR A 324 25.53 -0.70 -6.42
C THR A 324 24.79 -1.63 -5.48
N LEU A 325 25.44 -2.78 -5.22
CA LEU A 325 25.11 -3.60 -4.08
C LEU A 325 25.44 -2.83 -2.78
N ALA A 326 24.60 -2.99 -1.76
CA ALA A 326 24.79 -2.40 -0.45
C ALA A 326 24.46 -3.39 0.68
N PRO A 327 25.22 -3.35 1.80
CA PRO A 327 24.95 -4.22 2.94
C PRO A 327 23.60 -3.90 3.59
N ARG A 328 23.25 -4.59 4.69
CA ARG A 328 21.98 -4.36 5.39
C ARG A 328 21.85 -2.96 5.98
N ALA A 329 22.97 -2.40 6.45
CA ALA A 329 23.01 -1.11 7.14
C ALA A 329 24.18 -0.25 6.65
N PRO A 330 24.23 0.14 5.36
CA PRO A 330 25.26 1.03 4.86
C PRO A 330 25.22 2.37 5.59
N ALA A 331 26.40 2.97 5.75
CA ALA A 331 26.49 4.39 6.03
C ALA A 331 26.26 5.14 4.71
N ILE A 332 25.22 5.97 4.67
CA ILE A 332 24.99 6.92 3.61
C ILE A 332 25.75 8.18 3.97
N THR A 333 26.61 8.66 3.08
CA THR A 333 27.47 9.82 3.32
C THR A 333 27.36 10.81 2.18
N GLY A 334 27.70 12.04 2.48
CA GLY A 334 27.60 13.11 1.52
C GLY A 334 28.19 14.43 1.98
N THR A 335 28.03 15.44 1.14
CA THR A 335 28.38 16.83 1.43
C THR A 335 27.15 17.72 1.37
N PHE A 336 27.24 18.88 2.02
CA PHE A 336 26.18 19.88 1.99
C PHE A 336 26.74 21.31 2.00
N ALA A 337 25.94 22.25 1.49
CA ALA A 337 26.22 23.67 1.51
C ALA A 337 24.92 24.47 1.67
N ASP A 338 25.00 25.61 2.35
CA ASP A 338 23.95 26.64 2.38
C ASP A 338 22.55 26.15 2.80
N THR A 339 22.46 25.17 3.71
CA THR A 339 21.17 24.60 4.15
C THR A 339 20.39 25.50 5.10
N GLY A 340 20.95 26.65 5.49
CA GLY A 340 20.33 27.56 6.46
C GLY A 340 20.00 26.84 7.78
N THR A 341 18.74 26.91 8.20
CA THR A 341 18.23 26.20 9.39
C THR A 341 17.62 24.84 9.07
N ALA A 342 17.53 24.47 7.79
CA ALA A 342 16.94 23.19 7.39
C ALA A 342 17.82 22.01 7.82
N ARG A 343 17.18 20.89 8.13
CA ARG A 343 17.84 19.67 8.58
C ARG A 343 17.92 18.65 7.45
N ILE A 344 19.06 17.97 7.37
CA ILE A 344 19.27 16.89 6.40
C ILE A 344 18.61 15.62 6.95
N TRP A 345 17.75 15.00 6.15
CA TRP A 345 17.12 13.71 6.43
C TRP A 345 17.41 12.70 5.34
N VAL A 346 17.72 11.48 5.75
CA VAL A 346 17.77 10.31 4.86
C VAL A 346 16.46 9.54 5.01
N LEU A 347 15.78 9.27 3.91
CA LEU A 347 14.59 8.44 3.85
C LEU A 347 14.85 7.23 2.93
N VAL A 348 14.46 6.05 3.40
CA VAL A 348 14.52 4.81 2.62
C VAL A 348 13.11 4.46 2.13
N HIS A 349 13.00 4.07 0.86
CA HIS A 349 11.77 3.61 0.22
C HIS A 349 12.00 2.21 -0.39
N PRO A 350 11.55 1.13 0.28
CA PRO A 350 11.63 -0.22 -0.24
C PRO A 350 10.51 -0.50 -1.26
N ILE A 351 10.55 -1.70 -1.84
CA ILE A 351 9.50 -2.21 -2.72
C ILE A 351 8.12 -2.37 -2.04
N ASN A 352 8.01 -2.24 -0.72
CA ASN A 352 6.72 -2.21 -0.04
C ASN A 352 5.97 -0.88 -0.21
N GLY A 353 6.65 0.16 -0.73
CA GLY A 353 6.06 1.45 -1.04
C GLY A 353 5.96 2.43 0.11
N ARG A 354 6.59 2.14 1.26
CA ARG A 354 6.55 3.01 2.44
C ARG A 354 7.87 3.75 2.63
N TRP A 355 7.80 4.93 3.23
CA TRP A 355 8.93 5.77 3.58
C TRP A 355 9.38 5.53 5.02
N TYR A 356 10.68 5.35 5.17
CA TYR A 356 11.32 5.12 6.47
C TYR A 356 12.37 6.21 6.69
N PRO A 357 12.08 7.27 7.46
CA PRO A 357 13.14 8.17 7.92
C PRO A 357 14.19 7.37 8.68
N GLN A 358 15.46 7.65 8.41
CA GLN A 358 16.60 6.96 9.00
C GLN A 358 17.26 7.80 10.08
N SER A 359 17.93 7.13 11.02
CA SER A 359 18.59 7.79 12.14
C SER A 359 19.75 6.98 12.68
N ALA A 360 20.80 7.66 13.12
CA ALA A 360 21.84 7.04 13.93
C ALA A 360 21.30 6.51 15.28
N SER A 361 20.37 7.22 15.91
CA SER A 361 19.67 6.79 17.12
C SER A 361 18.32 7.50 17.27
N ALA A 362 17.26 6.85 16.78
CA ALA A 362 15.88 7.34 16.88
C ALA A 362 15.49 7.68 18.32
N CYS A 363 15.80 6.79 19.27
CA CYS A 363 15.43 6.92 20.68
C CYS A 363 16.18 8.05 21.41
N ARG A 364 17.24 8.58 20.80
CA ARG A 364 18.01 9.71 21.34
C ARG A 364 17.88 10.95 20.46
N HIS A 365 16.98 10.96 19.49
CA HIS A 365 16.79 12.07 18.56
C HIS A 365 18.08 12.43 17.80
N ILE A 366 18.85 11.41 17.37
CA ILE A 366 20.08 11.59 16.59
C ILE A 366 19.84 11.02 15.19
N HIS A 367 19.56 11.88 14.21
CA HIS A 367 19.19 11.45 12.85
C HIS A 367 20.42 11.42 11.93
N THR A 368 20.83 12.60 11.42
CA THR A 368 22.00 12.76 10.55
C THR A 368 23.16 13.34 11.36
N GLN A 369 24.33 12.73 11.26
CA GLN A 369 25.57 13.21 11.86
C GLN A 369 26.23 14.21 10.93
N ILE A 370 26.69 15.34 11.47
CA ILE A 370 27.32 16.42 10.71
C ILE A 370 28.74 16.62 11.24
N ALA A 371 29.73 16.65 10.34
CA ALA A 371 31.11 16.95 10.64
C ALA A 371 31.71 17.86 9.56
N GLY A 372 31.91 19.14 9.89
CA GLY A 372 32.28 20.15 8.90
C GLY A 372 31.21 20.30 7.82
N ALA A 373 31.62 20.22 6.55
CA ALA A 373 30.72 20.25 5.38
C ALA A 373 30.25 18.85 4.92
N SER A 374 30.50 17.82 5.74
CA SER A 374 30.12 16.44 5.45
C SER A 374 29.02 15.96 6.38
N TRP A 375 28.18 15.06 5.88
CA TRP A 375 27.12 14.43 6.65
C TRP A 375 27.14 12.91 6.48
N SER A 376 26.60 12.20 7.48
CA SER A 376 26.39 10.75 7.41
C SER A 376 25.14 10.31 8.19
N ALA A 377 24.48 9.27 7.70
CA ALA A 377 23.43 8.57 8.43
C ALA A 377 23.42 7.08 8.05
N PRO A 378 23.08 6.16 8.96
CA PRO A 378 22.84 4.78 8.56
C PRO A 378 21.55 4.70 7.73
N ALA A 379 21.46 3.73 6.81
CA ALA A 379 20.21 3.36 6.17
C ALA A 379 19.97 1.86 6.37
N ILE A 380 18.85 1.50 7.01
CA ILE A 380 18.47 0.10 7.22
C ILE A 380 17.69 -0.38 5.98
N LEU A 381 18.31 -1.28 5.21
CA LEU A 381 17.78 -1.83 3.98
C LEU A 381 17.12 -3.20 4.22
N GLY A 382 16.11 -3.23 5.11
CA GLY A 382 15.36 -4.45 5.42
C GLY A 382 16.16 -5.55 6.14
N GLY A 383 15.75 -6.80 5.94
CA GLY A 383 16.37 -8.00 6.50
C GLY A 383 16.95 -8.91 5.42
N ASP A 384 17.30 -10.14 5.79
CA ASP A 384 17.95 -11.10 4.87
C ASP A 384 17.00 -11.56 3.75
N ALA A 385 15.69 -11.55 3.99
CA ALA A 385 14.67 -11.85 2.99
C ALA A 385 14.60 -10.80 1.85
N ASN A 386 15.25 -9.65 2.02
CA ASN A 386 15.25 -8.57 1.04
C ASN A 386 16.50 -8.55 0.15
N ALA A 387 17.37 -9.56 0.23
CA ALA A 387 18.55 -9.66 -0.65
C ALA A 387 18.14 -9.67 -2.13
N GLY A 388 18.82 -8.87 -2.95
CA GLY A 388 18.51 -8.64 -4.36
C GLY A 388 17.39 -7.64 -4.63
N GLU A 389 16.70 -7.12 -3.60
CA GLU A 389 15.65 -6.13 -3.78
C GLU A 389 16.23 -4.71 -3.91
N PRO A 390 15.63 -3.85 -4.76
CA PRO A 390 16.00 -2.46 -4.85
C PRO A 390 15.45 -1.65 -3.67
N PHE A 391 16.26 -0.72 -3.19
CA PHE A 391 15.89 0.29 -2.21
C PHE A 391 16.22 1.67 -2.77
N ASP A 392 15.24 2.56 -2.78
CA ASP A 392 15.47 3.97 -3.07
C ASP A 392 15.87 4.69 -1.78
N ILE A 393 16.93 5.49 -1.87
CA ILE A 393 17.44 6.31 -0.77
C ILE A 393 17.34 7.75 -1.23
N VAL A 394 16.51 8.50 -0.53
CA VAL A 394 16.28 9.92 -0.78
C VAL A 394 16.87 10.73 0.35
N VAL A 395 17.58 11.80 -0.01
CA VAL A 395 18.04 12.81 0.93
C VAL A 395 17.24 14.07 0.69
N ALA A 396 16.61 14.56 1.75
CA ALA A 396 15.81 15.76 1.74
C ALA A 396 16.31 16.77 2.77
N LEU A 397 16.07 18.05 2.47
CA LEU A 397 16.04 19.08 3.49
C LEU A 397 14.63 19.16 4.07
N ALA A 398 14.57 19.29 5.38
CA ALA A 398 13.34 19.49 6.14
C ALA A 398 13.40 20.84 6.86
N ASP A 399 12.32 21.62 6.77
CA ASP A 399 12.15 22.77 7.65
C ASP A 399 11.91 22.32 9.11
N ALA A 400 11.65 23.28 10.00
CA ALA A 400 11.49 23.01 11.43
C ALA A 400 10.30 22.08 11.73
N GLU A 401 9.21 22.21 10.99
CA GLU A 401 7.96 21.47 11.20
C GLU A 401 8.08 20.05 10.65
N ALA A 402 8.59 19.91 9.43
CA ALA A 402 8.90 18.62 8.82
C ALA A 402 9.91 17.82 9.66
N HIS A 403 10.96 18.49 10.15
CA HIS A 403 11.96 17.88 11.02
C HIS A 403 11.35 17.39 12.32
N ALA A 404 10.55 18.22 13.01
CA ALA A 404 9.91 17.85 14.26
C ALA A 404 8.95 16.66 14.07
N PHE A 405 8.22 16.61 12.96
CA PHE A 405 7.35 15.47 12.63
C PHE A 405 8.14 14.17 12.45
N LEU A 406 9.19 14.18 11.61
CA LEU A 406 10.00 12.99 11.35
C LEU A 406 10.72 12.50 12.61
N ASP A 407 11.22 13.42 13.42
CA ASP A 407 11.86 13.10 14.70
C ASP A 407 10.88 12.47 15.69
N ALA A 408 9.69 13.08 15.86
CA ALA A 408 8.64 12.53 16.71
C ALA A 408 8.20 11.13 16.25
N LYS A 409 8.07 10.92 14.92
CA LYS A 409 7.71 9.60 14.36
C LYS A 409 8.76 8.54 14.63
N GLN A 410 10.04 8.88 14.52
CA GLN A 410 11.10 7.93 14.87
C GLN A 410 11.13 7.60 16.36
N ALA A 411 10.92 8.58 17.22
CA ALA A 411 10.85 8.35 18.66
C ALA A 411 9.66 7.43 19.01
N GLU A 412 8.49 7.67 18.40
CA GLU A 412 7.30 6.81 18.52
C GLU A 412 7.59 5.37 18.11
N TRP A 413 8.20 5.17 16.93
CA TRP A 413 8.53 3.83 16.42
C TRP A 413 9.61 3.12 17.24
N CYS A 414 10.60 3.84 17.75
CA CYS A 414 11.56 3.27 18.69
C CYS A 414 10.85 2.79 19.96
N ALA A 415 10.00 3.63 20.57
CA ALA A 415 9.29 3.29 21.80
C ALA A 415 8.33 2.10 21.61
N ALA A 416 7.71 1.99 20.44
CA ALA A 416 6.83 0.88 20.07
C ALA A 416 7.60 -0.40 19.66
N GLY A 417 8.90 -0.31 19.39
CA GLY A 417 9.71 -1.42 18.86
C GLY A 417 9.33 -1.85 17.44
N THR A 418 8.54 -1.05 16.72
CA THR A 418 8.04 -1.35 15.38
C THR A 418 7.97 -0.08 14.54
N ALA A 419 8.36 -0.19 13.27
CA ALA A 419 8.33 0.90 12.31
C ALA A 419 7.45 0.47 11.12
N PRO A 420 6.15 0.80 11.11
CA PRO A 420 5.26 0.43 10.01
C PRO A 420 5.65 1.12 8.69
N GLY A 421 6.31 2.29 8.76
CA GLY A 421 6.63 3.11 7.59
C GLY A 421 5.48 4.02 7.17
N LEU A 422 5.82 5.18 6.58
CA LEU A 422 4.86 6.19 6.17
C LEU A 422 4.43 5.99 4.72
N LEU A 423 3.16 6.24 4.41
CA LEU A 423 2.72 6.54 3.04
C LEU A 423 3.32 7.87 2.58
N THR A 424 3.39 8.09 1.27
CA THR A 424 3.81 9.38 0.70
C THR A 424 2.86 10.51 1.10
N ILE A 425 1.57 10.24 1.22
CA ILE A 425 0.55 11.19 1.73
C ILE A 425 0.67 11.47 3.24
N GLU A 426 1.39 10.62 3.98
CA GLU A 426 1.66 10.79 5.41
C GLU A 426 2.96 11.58 5.68
N LEU A 427 3.78 11.83 4.65
CA LEU A 427 4.96 12.68 4.79
C LEU A 427 4.56 14.13 5.08
N PRO A 428 5.29 14.83 5.95
CA PRO A 428 4.94 16.20 6.32
C PRO A 428 5.16 17.16 5.13
N PRO A 429 4.41 18.27 5.07
CA PRO A 429 4.83 19.41 4.26
C PRO A 429 6.18 19.94 4.79
N GLY A 430 6.90 20.74 3.99
CA GLY A 430 8.18 21.31 4.41
C GLY A 430 9.42 20.49 4.03
N LEU A 431 9.27 19.55 3.10
CA LEU A 431 10.36 18.75 2.56
C LEU A 431 10.82 19.28 1.19
N THR A 432 12.11 19.23 0.93
CA THR A 432 12.69 19.41 -0.41
C THR A 432 13.67 18.28 -0.69
N GLN A 433 13.35 17.42 -1.64
CA GLN A 433 14.25 16.39 -2.12
C GLN A 433 15.49 17.04 -2.78
N LYS A 434 16.69 16.58 -2.40
CA LYS A 434 17.96 17.10 -2.92
C LYS A 434 18.78 16.07 -3.66
N ALA A 435 18.71 14.81 -3.22
CA ALA A 435 19.38 13.71 -3.88
C ALA A 435 18.53 12.45 -3.78
N HIS A 436 18.68 11.59 -4.79
CA HIS A 436 18.03 10.29 -4.85
C HIS A 436 18.97 9.31 -5.53
N ILE A 437 19.19 8.16 -4.90
CA ILE A 437 19.89 7.01 -5.49
C ILE A 437 19.05 5.76 -5.27
N ARG A 438 19.29 4.75 -6.10
CA ARG A 438 18.75 3.40 -5.91
C ARG A 438 19.90 2.44 -5.67
N VAL A 439 19.81 1.61 -4.64
CA VAL A 439 20.80 0.54 -4.38
C VAL A 439 20.10 -0.82 -4.38
N ILE A 440 20.87 -1.89 -4.53
CA ILE A 440 20.38 -3.26 -4.43
C ILE A 440 20.90 -3.86 -3.12
N ARG A 441 20.03 -4.48 -2.34
CA ARG A 441 20.45 -5.14 -1.10
C ARG A 441 21.34 -6.36 -1.43
N GLU A 442 22.53 -6.41 -0.82
CA GLU A 442 23.48 -7.56 -0.89
C GLU A 442 22.91 -8.88 -0.40
#